data_AF-A0A6C0C0Y8-F1
#
_entry.id   AF-A0A6C0C0Y8-F1
#
_cell.length_a   1.000
_cell.length_b   1.000
_cell.length_c   1.000
_cell.angle_alpha   90.00
_cell.angle_beta   90.00
_cell.angle_gamma   90.00
#
_symmetry.space_group_name_H-M   'P 1'
#
loop_
_entity.id
_entity.type
_entity.pdbx_description
1 polymer ?
#
loop_
_entity_poly.entity_id
_entity_poly.type
_entity_poly.pdbx_seq_one_letter_code
_entity_poly.pdbx_strand_id
1 'polypeptide(L)'
;MEDQANRDLIKLKIEMEIKKNQKAMLHRLKYLNEMQHKNEFLREIAKDYNRYYKFIIDEKKKEKANIEKLLIYLDNLMVEGDLSDTMLKRAEFQQKNILRELNRVKNSLDEIVSSVE
;
A
#
# COMPACT_ATOMS: atom_id res chain seq x y z
N MET A 1 -49.92 4.87 -53.63
CA MET A 1 -49.20 3.60 -53.38
C MET A 1 -47.72 3.83 -53.10
N GLU A 2 -47.01 4.56 -53.96
CA GLU A 2 -45.56 4.87 -53.80
C GLU A 2 -45.21 5.57 -52.48
N ASP A 3 -46.02 6.52 -52.05
CA ASP A 3 -45.80 7.29 -50.81
C ASP A 3 -46.00 6.47 -49.52
N GLN A 4 -46.84 5.43 -49.58
CA GLN A 4 -47.10 4.55 -48.44
C GLN A 4 -45.98 3.51 -48.28
N ALA A 5 -45.50 2.96 -49.39
CA ALA A 5 -44.33 2.08 -49.41
C ALA A 5 -43.05 2.80 -48.92
N ASN A 6 -42.87 4.08 -49.28
CA ASN A 6 -41.75 4.89 -48.77
C ASN A 6 -41.83 5.14 -47.26
N ARG A 7 -43.02 5.42 -46.73
CA ARG A 7 -43.21 5.57 -45.27
C ARG A 7 -42.91 4.28 -44.52
N ASP A 8 -43.36 3.13 -45.04
CA ASP A 8 -43.10 1.82 -44.45
C ASP A 8 -41.60 1.48 -44.46
N LEU A 9 -40.89 1.81 -45.54
CA LEU A 9 -39.44 1.64 -45.63
C LEU A 9 -38.69 2.51 -44.61
N ILE A 10 -39.11 3.77 -44.43
CA ILE A 10 -38.52 4.67 -43.43
C ILE A 10 -38.78 4.13 -42.01
N LYS A 11 -40.00 3.68 -41.73
CA LYS A 11 -40.36 3.08 -40.44
C LYS A 11 -39.48 1.87 -40.13
N LEU A 12 -39.29 0.98 -41.10
CA LEU A 12 -38.41 -0.18 -40.96
C LEU A 12 -36.96 0.22 -40.65
N LYS A 13 -36.42 1.24 -41.35
CA LYS A 13 -35.07 1.75 -41.09
C LYS A 13 -34.93 2.33 -39.68
N ILE A 14 -35.93 3.07 -39.21
CA ILE A 14 -35.94 3.63 -37.85
C ILE A 14 -35.98 2.50 -36.81
N GLU A 15 -36.84 1.50 -36.98
CA GLU A 15 -36.91 0.35 -36.08
C GLU A 15 -35.60 -0.44 -36.04
N MET A 16 -34.94 -0.61 -37.18
CA MET A 16 -33.61 -1.23 -37.26
C MET A 16 -32.56 -0.43 -36.50
N GLU A 17 -32.50 0.90 -36.67
CA GLU A 17 -31.50 1.72 -36.00
C GLU A 17 -31.76 1.80 -34.49
N ILE A 18 -33.03 1.82 -34.06
CA ILE A 18 -33.41 1.71 -32.64
C ILE A 18 -32.89 0.39 -32.05
N LYS A 19 -33.14 -0.75 -32.71
CA LYS A 19 -32.66 -2.05 -32.24
C LYS A 19 -31.14 -2.12 -32.16
N LYS A 20 -30.46 -1.57 -33.17
CA LYS A 20 -28.99 -1.48 -33.20
C LYS A 20 -28.44 -0.63 -32.05
N ASN A 21 -29.04 0.52 -31.80
CA ASN A 21 -28.66 1.40 -30.68
C ASN A 21 -28.91 0.75 -29.32
N GLN A 22 -30.06 0.09 -29.15
CA GLN A 22 -30.35 -0.68 -27.94
C GLN A 22 -29.30 -1.75 -27.68
N LYS A 23 -28.93 -2.52 -28.72
CA LYS A 23 -27.89 -3.55 -28.61
C LYS A 23 -26.53 -2.93 -28.24
N ALA A 24 -26.14 -1.83 -28.89
CA ALA A 24 -24.90 -1.12 -28.58
C ALA A 24 -24.89 -0.59 -27.13
N MET A 25 -26.02 -0.07 -26.64
CA MET A 25 -26.17 0.40 -25.27
C MET A 25 -26.02 -0.74 -24.25
N LEU A 26 -26.62 -1.90 -24.51
CA LEU A 26 -26.47 -3.09 -23.65
C LEU A 26 -25.01 -3.57 -23.61
N HIS A 27 -24.31 -3.57 -24.74
CA HIS A 27 -22.88 -3.92 -24.77
C HIS A 27 -22.03 -2.93 -23.96
N ARG A 28 -22.29 -1.63 -24.09
CA ARG A 28 -21.60 -0.59 -23.30
C ARG A 28 -21.88 -0.73 -21.81
N LEU A 29 -23.12 -1.02 -21.42
CA LEU A 29 -23.49 -1.27 -20.03
C LEU A 29 -22.75 -2.47 -19.45
N LYS A 30 -22.68 -3.58 -20.21
CA LYS A 30 -21.91 -4.76 -19.80
C LYS A 30 -20.44 -4.42 -19.59
N TYR A 31 -19.83 -3.71 -20.54
CA TYR A 31 -18.44 -3.27 -20.43
C TYR A 31 -18.23 -2.35 -19.22
N LEU A 32 -19.15 -1.41 -18.96
CA LEU A 32 -19.07 -0.51 -17.81
C LEU A 32 -19.08 -1.30 -16.48
N ASN A 33 -19.97 -2.30 -16.37
CA ASN A 33 -20.04 -3.16 -15.20
C ASN A 33 -18.74 -3.96 -15.01
N GLU A 34 -18.17 -4.51 -16.08
CA GLU A 34 -16.86 -5.19 -16.01
C GLU A 34 -15.75 -4.24 -15.56
N MET A 35 -15.72 -3.00 -16.05
CA MET A 35 -14.75 -1.99 -15.61
C MET A 35 -14.98 -1.58 -14.16
N GLN A 36 -16.22 -1.47 -13.72
CA GLN A 36 -16.56 -1.17 -12.33
C GLN A 36 -16.02 -2.25 -11.39
N HIS A 37 -16.21 -3.53 -11.71
CA HIS A 37 -15.66 -4.63 -10.91
C HIS A 37 -14.13 -4.61 -10.88
N LYS A 38 -13.47 -4.33 -12.01
CA LYS A 38 -12.01 -4.18 -12.04
C LYS A 38 -11.54 -3.00 -11.17
N ASN A 39 -12.24 -1.88 -11.21
CA ASN A 39 -11.92 -0.72 -10.40
C ASN A 39 -12.11 -0.99 -8.90
N GLU A 40 -13.17 -1.71 -8.53
CA GLU A 40 -13.39 -2.14 -7.15
C GLU A 40 -12.27 -3.06 -6.66
N PHE A 41 -11.89 -4.05 -7.47
CA PHE A 41 -10.76 -4.92 -7.19
C PHE A 41 -9.44 -4.14 -7.00
N LEU A 42 -9.13 -3.21 -7.90
CA LEU A 42 -7.94 -2.36 -7.80
C LEU A 42 -7.97 -1.48 -6.54
N ARG A 43 -9.15 -1.00 -6.11
CA ARG A 43 -9.30 -0.26 -4.86
C ARG A 43 -9.01 -1.13 -3.64
N GLU A 44 -9.46 -2.38 -3.63
CA GLU A 44 -9.14 -3.31 -2.54
C GLU A 44 -7.64 -3.63 -2.50
N ILE A 45 -7.01 -3.86 -3.66
CA ILE A 45 -5.55 -4.02 -3.74
C ILE A 45 -4.85 -2.78 -3.15
N ALA A 46 -5.24 -1.58 -3.55
CA ALA A 46 -4.64 -0.35 -3.03
C ALA A 46 -4.79 -0.22 -1.51
N LYS A 47 -5.93 -0.65 -0.94
CA LYS A 47 -6.13 -0.72 0.51
C LYS A 47 -5.18 -1.73 1.16
N ASP A 48 -4.95 -2.89 0.55
CA ASP A 48 -4.02 -3.89 1.05
C ASP A 48 -2.57 -3.38 1.09
N TYR A 49 -2.11 -2.73 0.01
CA TYR A 49 -0.79 -2.09 -0.01
C TYR A 49 -0.66 -1.04 1.10
N ASN A 50 -1.69 -0.23 1.30
CA ASN A 50 -1.70 0.76 2.39
C ASN A 50 -1.68 0.11 3.79
N ARG A 51 -2.39 -0.99 3.99
CA ARG A 51 -2.33 -1.76 5.24
C ARG A 51 -0.95 -2.32 5.48
N TYR A 52 -0.34 -2.92 4.46
CA TYR A 52 0.98 -3.52 4.54
C TYR A 52 2.07 -2.47 4.79
N TYR A 53 1.98 -1.32 4.13
CA TYR A 53 2.85 -0.17 4.37
C TYR A 53 2.82 0.29 5.83
N LYS A 54 1.62 0.48 6.40
CA LYS A 54 1.46 0.84 7.83
C LYS A 54 2.04 -0.24 8.75
N PHE A 55 1.80 -1.51 8.43
CA PHE A 55 2.36 -2.62 9.18
C PHE A 55 3.90 -2.59 9.21
N ILE A 56 4.55 -2.34 8.07
CA ILE A 56 6.02 -2.22 8.00
C ILE A 56 6.50 -1.07 8.90
N ILE A 57 5.86 0.09 8.84
CA ILE A 57 6.20 1.23 9.70
C ILE A 57 6.11 0.85 11.18
N ASP A 58 5.01 0.19 11.57
CA ASP A 58 4.78 -0.18 12.96
C ASP A 58 5.80 -1.21 13.46
N GLU A 59 6.15 -2.21 12.63
CA GLU A 59 7.20 -3.17 12.96
C GLU A 59 8.57 -2.49 13.11
N LYS A 60 8.90 -1.53 12.23
CA LYS A 60 10.16 -0.75 12.35
C LYS A 60 10.19 0.13 13.60
N LYS A 61 9.06 0.73 13.99
CA LYS A 61 8.96 1.46 15.25
C LYS A 61 9.16 0.55 16.46
N LYS A 62 8.60 -0.66 16.44
CA LYS A 62 8.83 -1.66 17.51
C LYS A 62 10.28 -2.11 17.57
N GLU A 63 10.91 -2.36 16.42
CA GLU A 63 12.33 -2.68 16.32
C GLU A 63 13.19 -1.59 16.97
N LYS A 64 12.96 -0.33 16.62
CA LYS A 64 13.62 0.84 17.24
C LYS A 64 13.45 0.85 18.76
N ALA A 65 12.21 0.70 19.25
CA ALA A 65 11.94 0.71 20.68
C ALA A 65 12.63 -0.44 21.44
N ASN A 66 12.74 -1.61 20.82
CA ASN A 66 13.46 -2.74 21.41
C ASN A 66 14.96 -2.50 21.46
N ILE A 67 15.55 -1.90 20.42
CA ILE A 67 16.96 -1.50 20.41
C ILE A 67 17.24 -0.47 21.51
N GLU A 68 16.35 0.51 21.70
CA GLU A 68 16.47 1.50 22.77
C GLU A 68 16.41 0.85 24.16
N LYS A 69 15.54 -0.15 24.37
CA LYS A 69 15.52 -0.94 25.61
C LYS A 69 16.82 -1.71 25.86
N LEU A 70 17.42 -2.27 24.80
CA LEU A 70 18.71 -2.97 24.91
C LEU A 70 19.83 -2.00 25.32
N LEU A 71 19.81 -0.77 24.81
CA LEU A 71 20.76 0.26 25.22
C LEU A 71 20.60 0.61 26.70
N ILE A 72 19.38 0.88 27.16
CA ILE A 72 19.11 1.19 28.58
C ILE A 72 19.57 0.04 29.50
N TYR A 73 19.26 -1.21 29.12
CA TYR A 73 19.69 -2.37 29.88
C TYR A 73 21.21 -2.48 29.96
N LEU A 74 21.91 -2.24 28.85
CA LEU A 74 23.37 -2.26 28.80
C LEU A 74 23.99 -1.14 29.64
N ASP A 75 23.42 0.07 29.57
CA ASP A 75 23.85 1.22 30.36
C ASP A 75 23.70 0.96 31.86
N ASN A 76 22.55 0.39 32.28
CA ASN A 76 22.32 0.01 33.67
C ASN A 76 23.32 -1.05 34.15
N LEU A 77 23.60 -2.08 33.33
CA LEU A 77 24.61 -3.08 33.66
C LEU A 77 26.01 -2.47 33.85
N MET A 78 26.36 -1.45 33.08
CA MET A 78 27.63 -0.76 33.19
C MET A 78 27.73 0.14 34.43
N VAL A 79 26.62 0.70 34.90
CA VAL A 79 26.56 1.58 36.08
C VAL A 79 26.44 0.79 37.38
N GLU A 80 25.66 -0.30 37.39
CA GLU A 80 25.35 -1.09 38.58
C GLU A 80 26.33 -2.24 38.81
N GLY A 81 27.05 -2.67 37.77
CA GLY A 81 28.00 -3.78 37.85
C GLY A 81 29.38 -3.33 38.27
N ASP A 82 29.98 -4.04 39.23
CA ASP A 82 31.42 -3.97 39.54
C ASP A 82 32.20 -4.69 38.42
N LEU A 83 32.05 -4.18 37.19
CA LEU A 83 32.59 -4.78 35.98
C LEU A 83 34.10 -4.58 35.95
N SER A 84 34.83 -5.64 35.62
CA SER A 84 36.25 -5.51 35.31
C SER A 84 36.45 -4.64 34.06
N ASP A 85 37.62 -3.98 33.95
CA ASP A 85 37.99 -3.16 32.78
C ASP A 85 37.78 -3.87 31.44
N THR A 86 37.94 -5.19 31.39
CA THR A 86 37.73 -5.99 30.18
C THR A 86 36.25 -6.17 29.83
N MET A 87 35.38 -6.31 30.83
CA MET A 87 33.93 -6.36 30.63
C MET A 87 33.39 -4.99 30.23
N LEU A 88 33.91 -3.91 30.83
CA LEU A 88 33.52 -2.54 30.54
C LEU A 88 33.83 -2.16 29.07
N LYS A 89 35.05 -2.45 28.61
CA LYS A 89 35.44 -2.28 27.20
C LYS A 89 34.57 -3.10 26.23
N ARG A 90 34.18 -4.32 26.64
CA ARG A 90 33.29 -5.16 25.83
C ARG A 90 31.88 -4.58 25.75
N ALA A 91 31.36 -4.07 26.85
CA ALA A 91 30.05 -3.42 26.91
C ALA A 91 30.03 -2.15 26.06
N GLU A 92 31.04 -1.29 26.15
CA GLU A 92 31.19 -0.10 25.28
C GLU A 92 31.22 -0.47 23.79
N PHE A 93 31.95 -1.53 23.42
CA PHE A 93 31.98 -2.02 22.05
C PHE A 93 30.61 -2.52 21.58
N GLN A 94 29.87 -3.23 22.44
CA GLN A 94 28.51 -3.67 22.16
C GLN A 94 27.55 -2.50 22.01
N GLN A 95 27.61 -1.50 22.90
CA GLN A 95 26.81 -0.28 22.84
C GLN A 95 27.00 0.44 21.50
N LYS A 96 28.25 0.59 21.04
CA LYS A 96 28.56 1.21 19.75
C LYS A 96 27.96 0.46 18.56
N ASN A 97 27.92 -0.88 18.61
CA ASN A 97 27.28 -1.68 17.56
C ASN A 97 25.76 -1.52 17.60
N ILE A 98 25.15 -1.54 18.79
CA ILE A 98 23.70 -1.36 18.96
C ILE A 98 23.27 0.04 18.48
N LEU A 99 24.04 1.09 18.78
CA LEU A 99 23.80 2.44 18.27
C LEU A 99 23.88 2.53 16.74
N ARG A 100 24.77 1.75 16.11
CA ARG A 100 24.86 1.68 14.65
C ARG A 100 23.60 1.05 14.05
N GLU A 101 23.10 -0.04 14.64
CA GLU A 101 21.85 -0.65 14.19
C GLU A 101 20.64 0.28 14.43
N LEU A 102 20.61 1.00 15.56
CA LEU A 102 19.58 2.02 15.81
C LEU A 102 19.53 3.08 14.71
N ASN A 103 20.69 3.57 14.28
CA ASN A 103 20.78 4.55 13.21
C ASN A 103 20.33 3.98 11.85
N ARG A 104 20.64 2.71 11.56
CA ARG A 104 20.13 2.03 10.35
C ARG A 104 18.62 1.93 10.35
N VAL A 105 18.02 1.55 11.48
CA VAL A 105 16.55 1.46 11.61
C VAL A 105 15.90 2.83 11.47
N LYS A 106 16.48 3.88 12.04
CA LYS A 106 16.01 5.28 11.86
C LYS A 106 16.04 5.69 10.39
N ASN A 107 17.18 5.53 9.72
CA ASN A 107 17.31 5.89 8.30
C ASN A 107 16.32 5.13 7.42
N SER A 108 16.15 3.82 7.66
CA SER A 108 15.16 3.01 6.94
C SER A 108 13.73 3.48 7.18
N LEU A 109 13.40 3.90 8.40
CA LEU A 109 12.09 4.47 8.71
C LEU A 109 11.86 5.79 7.95
N ASP A 110 12.87 6.66 7.94
CA ASP A 110 12.81 7.96 7.27
C ASP A 110 12.65 7.78 5.75
N GLU A 111 13.35 6.82 5.14
CA GLU A 111 13.18 6.45 3.73
C GLU A 111 11.75 5.96 3.42
N ILE A 112 11.19 5.09 4.26
CA ILE A 112 9.85 4.53 4.08
C ILE A 112 8.79 5.64 4.21
N VAL A 113 8.93 6.54 5.18
CA VAL A 113 7.98 7.66 5.38
C VAL A 113 8.09 8.67 4.24
N SER A 114 9.32 9.06 3.86
CA SER A 114 9.55 10.04 2.79
C SER A 114 9.12 9.56 1.41
N SER A 115 9.01 8.24 1.19
CA SER A 115 8.58 7.67 -0.09
C SER A 115 7.10 7.88 -0.44
N VAL A 116 6.29 8.41 0.49
CA VAL A 116 4.84 8.56 0.36
C VAL A 116 4.35 10.02 0.49
N GLU A 117 5.23 10.95 0.89
CA GLU A 117 4.98 12.41 0.83
C GLU A 117 5.29 12.98 -0.56
#